data_AF-A0A447T7W1-F1
#
_entry.id   AF-A0A447T7W1-F1
#
_cell.length_a   1.000
_cell.length_b   1.000
_cell.length_c   1.000
_cell.angle_alpha   90.00
_cell.angle_beta   90.00
_cell.angle_gamma   90.00
#
_symmetry.space_group_name_H-M   'P 1'
#
loop_
_entity.id
_entity.type
_entity.pdbx_description
1 polymer ?
#
loop_
_entity_poly.entity_id
_entity_poly.type
_entity_poly.pdbx_seq_one_letter_code
_entity_poly.pdbx_strand_id
1 'polypeptide(L)'
;MQNTRVGKYLQTEYGKDEDGKAEWIRHWIRTGFDALEKMLAESPSRYAAGDEPTLADVCLLPQVFSARRFGVDLAPYPNLVRVADALEHLQAFAEAHPSRQPDAM
;
A
#
# COMPACT_ATOMS: atom_id res chain seq x y z
N MET A 1 3.02 -7.33 -3.26
CA MET A 1 2.73 -8.29 -4.36
C MET A 1 1.38 -8.95 -4.11
N GLN A 2 0.34 -8.60 -4.87
CA GLN A 2 -0.97 -9.27 -4.79
C GLN A 2 -1.00 -10.48 -5.73
N ASN A 3 -1.30 -11.66 -5.21
CA ASN A 3 -1.39 -12.89 -5.99
C ASN A 3 -2.79 -13.00 -6.63
N THR A 4 -2.86 -12.75 -7.93
CA THR A 4 -4.09 -12.77 -8.74
C THR A 4 -4.78 -14.15 -8.78
N ARG A 5 -4.07 -15.25 -8.51
CA ARG A 5 -4.68 -16.59 -8.41
C ARG A 5 -5.57 -16.74 -7.17
N VAL A 6 -5.16 -16.16 -6.04
CA VAL A 6 -5.97 -16.16 -4.80
C VAL A 6 -7.25 -15.35 -5.02
N GLY A 7 -7.15 -14.22 -5.72
CA GLY A 7 -8.30 -13.41 -6.10
C GLY A 7 -9.29 -14.14 -7.03
N LYS A 8 -8.82 -15.01 -7.93
CA LYS A 8 -9.71 -15.84 -8.77
C LYS A 8 -10.36 -16.97 -7.96
N TYR A 9 -9.59 -17.66 -7.11
CA TYR A 9 -10.09 -18.75 -6.28
C TYR A 9 -11.22 -18.33 -5.33
N LEU A 10 -11.13 -17.13 -4.75
CA LEU A 10 -12.18 -16.57 -3.90
C LEU A 10 -13.47 -16.21 -4.67
N GLN A 11 -13.40 -15.92 -5.97
CA GLN A 11 -14.61 -15.70 -6.79
C GLN A 11 -15.37 -17.00 -7.00
N THR A 12 -14.64 -18.08 -7.27
CA THR A 12 -15.21 -19.35 -7.70
C THR A 12 -15.81 -20.12 -6.51
N GLU A 13 -15.17 -20.07 -5.33
CA GLU A 13 -15.58 -20.88 -4.17
C GLU A 13 -16.55 -20.17 -3.21
N TYR A 14 -16.55 -18.82 -3.14
CA TYR A 14 -17.36 -18.08 -2.14
C TYR A 14 -18.54 -17.30 -2.72
N GLY A 15 -18.79 -17.39 -4.04
CA GLY A 15 -19.97 -16.78 -4.68
C GLY A 15 -20.06 -15.25 -4.52
N LYS A 16 -18.94 -14.61 -4.19
CA LYS A 16 -18.88 -13.15 -4.03
C LYS A 16 -18.58 -12.49 -5.37
N ASP A 17 -19.41 -11.53 -5.72
CA ASP A 17 -19.24 -10.58 -6.82
C ASP A 17 -17.93 -9.78 -6.69
N GLU A 18 -17.68 -8.89 -7.65
CA GLU A 18 -16.48 -8.03 -7.62
C GLU A 18 -16.38 -7.21 -6.32
N ASP A 19 -17.51 -6.85 -5.71
CA ASP A 19 -17.57 -6.09 -4.46
C ASP A 19 -17.04 -6.90 -3.27
N GLY A 20 -17.40 -8.18 -3.18
CA GLY A 20 -16.89 -9.03 -2.11
C GLY A 20 -15.40 -9.35 -2.22
N LYS A 21 -14.83 -9.37 -3.43
CA LYS A 21 -13.37 -9.42 -3.61
C LYS A 21 -12.69 -8.13 -3.19
N ALA A 22 -13.27 -6.99 -3.58
CA ALA A 22 -12.74 -5.70 -3.19
C ALA A 22 -12.72 -5.59 -1.66
N GLU A 23 -13.78 -6.00 -0.98
CA GLU A 23 -13.82 -5.97 0.49
C GLU A 23 -12.81 -6.92 1.13
N TRP A 24 -12.60 -8.12 0.56
CA TRP A 24 -11.53 -9.01 1.01
C TRP A 24 -10.15 -8.34 0.90
N ILE A 25 -9.86 -7.69 -0.23
CA ILE A 25 -8.60 -6.97 -0.43
C ILE A 25 -8.48 -5.83 0.59
N ARG A 26 -9.52 -5.02 0.78
CA ARG A 26 -9.53 -3.93 1.76
C ARG A 26 -9.28 -4.44 3.17
N HIS A 27 -9.90 -5.56 3.56
CA HIS A 27 -9.71 -6.18 4.86
C HIS A 27 -8.22 -6.48 5.13
N TRP A 28 -7.54 -7.15 4.19
CA TRP A 28 -6.12 -7.48 4.36
C TRP A 28 -5.20 -6.27 4.30
N ILE A 29 -5.55 -5.24 3.53
CA ILE A 29 -4.82 -3.97 3.54
C ILE A 29 -4.91 -3.32 4.92
N ARG A 30 -6.12 -3.20 5.50
CA ARG A 30 -6.34 -2.63 6.84
C ARG A 30 -5.53 -3.38 7.91
N THR A 31 -5.60 -4.71 7.93
CA THR A 31 -4.85 -5.54 8.89
C THR A 31 -3.33 -5.30 8.81
N GLY A 32 -2.78 -5.18 7.60
CA GLY A 32 -1.35 -4.87 7.43
C GLY A 32 -1.00 -3.45 7.88
N PHE A 33 -1.87 -2.49 7.58
CA PHE A 33 -1.68 -1.08 7.95
C PHE A 33 -1.76 -0.86 9.45
N ASP A 34 -2.68 -1.54 10.15
CA ASP A 34 -2.77 -1.48 11.61
C ASP A 34 -1.45 -1.90 12.29
N ALA A 35 -0.75 -2.90 11.73
CA ALA A 35 0.53 -3.34 12.26
C ALA A 35 1.66 -2.36 11.92
N LEU A 36 1.75 -1.91 10.66
CA LEU A 36 2.78 -0.99 10.22
C LEU A 36 2.67 0.39 10.90
N GLU A 37 1.46 0.91 11.06
CA GLU A 37 1.21 2.18 11.73
C GLU A 37 1.72 2.15 13.18
N LYS A 38 1.49 1.04 13.90
CA LYS A 38 2.03 0.85 15.26
C LYS A 38 3.55 0.82 15.27
N MET A 39 4.16 0.08 14.34
CA MET A 39 5.62 0.02 14.23
C MET A 39 6.24 1.41 13.96
N LEU A 40 5.62 2.20 13.08
CA LEU A 40 6.06 3.56 12.77
C LEU A 40 5.86 4.53 13.95
N ALA A 41 4.84 4.31 14.77
CA ALA A 41 4.59 5.10 15.98
C ALA A 41 5.61 4.80 17.09
N GLU A 42 6.09 3.55 17.19
CA GLU A 42 7.10 3.14 18.19
C GLU A 42 8.49 3.72 17.90
N SER A 43 8.82 3.95 16.62
CA SER A 43 10.10 4.52 16.20
C SER A 43 9.92 5.64 15.16
N PRO A 44 9.49 6.85 15.59
CA PRO A 44 9.24 7.95 14.66
C PRO A 44 10.52 8.42 13.96
N SER A 45 10.55 8.26 12.63
CA SER A 45 11.65 8.70 11.77
C SER A 45 11.15 9.31 10.45
N ARG A 46 12.03 9.93 9.66
CA ARG A 46 11.62 10.53 8.37
C ARG A 46 11.01 9.50 7.41
N TYR A 47 11.63 8.34 7.25
CA TYR A 47 11.18 7.22 6.41
C TYR A 47 10.79 6.01 7.28
N ALA A 48 10.46 4.87 6.67
CA ALA A 48 9.92 3.69 7.37
C ALA A 48 10.88 3.07 8.40
N ALA A 49 12.19 3.27 8.23
CA ALA A 49 13.23 2.67 9.09
C ALA A 49 14.42 3.60 9.35
N GLY A 50 14.16 4.90 9.53
CA GLY A 50 15.21 5.90 9.80
C GLY A 50 15.15 7.12 8.88
N ASP A 51 16.29 7.78 8.72
CA ASP A 51 16.42 9.03 7.97
C ASP A 51 16.87 8.85 6.52
N GLU A 52 17.11 7.60 6.09
CA GLU A 52 17.39 7.23 4.70
C GLU A 52 16.36 6.21 4.19
N PRO A 53 15.96 6.28 2.90
CA PRO A 53 15.04 5.30 2.32
C PRO A 53 15.64 3.90 2.30
N THR A 54 14.81 2.91 2.62
CA THR A 54 15.19 1.50 2.70
C THR A 54 14.29 0.62 1.82
N LEU A 55 14.53 -0.69 1.82
CA LEU A 55 13.63 -1.65 1.16
C LEU A 55 12.20 -1.60 1.74
N ALA A 56 12.04 -1.23 3.02
CA ALA A 56 10.72 -1.07 3.62
C ALA A 56 9.90 0.00 2.88
N ASP A 57 10.53 1.12 2.54
CA ASP A 57 9.93 2.24 1.82
C ASP A 57 9.54 1.87 0.38
N VAL A 58 10.39 1.09 -0.30
CA VAL A 58 10.12 0.54 -1.64
C VAL A 58 8.88 -0.34 -1.66
N CYS A 59 8.64 -1.09 -0.59
CA CYS A 59 7.44 -1.91 -0.44
C CYS A 59 6.22 -1.12 0.05
N LEU A 60 6.43 -0.09 0.87
CA LEU A 60 5.38 0.70 1.50
C LEU A 60 4.63 1.56 0.50
N LEU A 61 5.36 2.30 -0.36
CA LEU A 61 4.74 3.26 -1.27
C LEU A 61 3.75 2.60 -2.25
N PRO A 62 4.08 1.47 -2.93
CA PRO A 62 3.12 0.77 -3.79
C PRO A 62 1.91 0.23 -3.03
N GLN A 63 2.08 -0.12 -1.75
CA GLN A 63 1.00 -0.61 -0.91
C GLN A 63 0.03 0.52 -0.53
N VAL A 64 0.53 1.73 -0.22
CA VAL A 64 -0.29 2.93 0.00
C VAL A 64 -1.03 3.34 -1.28
N PHE A 65 -0.36 3.29 -2.43
CA PHE A 65 -1.03 3.50 -3.72
C PHE A 65 -2.15 2.48 -3.98
N SER A 66 -1.89 1.19 -3.70
CA SER A 66 -2.91 0.14 -3.83
C SER A 66 -4.11 0.40 -2.90
N ALA A 67 -3.85 0.82 -1.66
CA ALA A 67 -4.89 1.17 -0.70
C ALA A 67 -5.78 2.32 -1.22
N ARG A 68 -5.18 3.39 -1.77
CA ARG A 68 -5.90 4.49 -2.44
C ARG A 68 -6.73 3.97 -3.62
N ARG A 69 -6.15 3.11 -4.48
CA ARG A 69 -6.84 2.52 -5.65
C ARG A 69 -8.06 1.67 -5.27
N PHE A 70 -7.99 0.93 -4.17
CA PHE A 70 -9.09 0.10 -3.69
C PHE A 70 -10.06 0.85 -2.74
N GLY A 71 -9.86 2.16 -2.52
CA GLY A 71 -10.75 2.97 -1.69
C GLY A 71 -10.67 2.64 -0.19
N VAL A 72 -9.50 2.27 0.32
CA VAL A 72 -9.27 2.11 1.76
C VAL A 72 -9.11 3.49 2.39
N ASP A 73 -9.84 3.75 3.48
CA ASP A 73 -9.67 4.97 4.27
C ASP A 73 -8.29 4.97 4.94
N LEU A 74 -7.54 6.05 4.72
CA LEU A 74 -6.20 6.24 5.27
C LEU A 74 -6.15 7.20 6.46
N ALA A 75 -7.27 7.82 6.85
CA ALA A 75 -7.33 8.70 8.00
C ALA A 75 -6.82 8.06 9.32
N PRO A 76 -7.01 6.75 9.57
CA PRO A 76 -6.45 6.09 10.76
C PRO A 76 -4.93 5.88 10.72
N TYR A 77 -4.27 6.16 9.59
CA TYR A 77 -2.87 5.79 9.33
C TYR A 77 -1.95 7.00 9.04
N PRO A 78 -1.89 8.00 9.94
CA PRO A 78 -1.16 9.24 9.69
C PRO A 78 0.35 9.06 9.51
N ASN A 79 0.99 8.09 10.17
CA ASN A 79 2.42 7.84 10.00
C ASN A 79 2.72 7.22 8.63
N LEU A 80 1.88 6.26 8.20
CA LEU A 80 1.97 5.68 6.86
C LEU A 80 1.82 6.74 5.76
N VAL A 81 0.84 7.65 5.90
CA VAL A 81 0.65 8.76 4.97
C VAL A 81 1.86 9.69 4.96
N ARG A 82 2.37 10.07 6.13
CA ARG A 82 3.55 10.94 6.25
C ARG A 82 4.78 10.34 5.56
N VAL A 83 5.04 9.04 5.76
CA VAL A 83 6.17 8.36 5.11
C VAL A 83 5.96 8.28 3.60
N ALA A 84 4.76 7.89 3.14
CA ALA A 84 4.45 7.85 1.71
C ALA A 84 4.65 9.21 1.04
N ASP A 85 4.13 10.28 1.64
CA ASP A 85 4.29 11.63 1.12
C ASP A 85 5.77 12.04 1.09
N ALA A 86 6.57 11.71 2.12
CA ALA A 86 8.01 11.97 2.12
C ALA A 86 8.74 11.23 0.97
N LEU A 87 8.33 10.01 0.64
CA LEU A 87 8.90 9.22 -0.46
C LEU A 87 8.50 9.77 -1.83
N GLU A 88 7.27 10.26 -2.00
CA GLU A 88 6.80 10.87 -3.26
C GLU A 88 7.62 12.10 -3.69
N HIS A 89 8.26 12.79 -2.74
CA HIS A 89 9.15 13.93 -3.03
C HIS A 89 10.55 13.53 -3.52
N LEU A 90 10.92 12.25 -3.44
CA LEU A 90 12.19 11.75 -3.95
C LEU A 90 12.06 11.46 -5.44
N GLN A 91 12.95 12.07 -6.24
CA GLN A 91 12.92 11.94 -7.70
C GLN A 91 12.92 10.46 -8.16
N ALA A 92 13.68 9.59 -7.50
CA ALA A 92 13.72 8.16 -7.80
C ALA A 92 12.35 7.47 -7.68
N PHE A 93 11.53 7.86 -6.70
CA PHE A 93 10.18 7.33 -6.53
C PHE A 93 9.17 8.02 -7.46
N ALA A 94 9.36 9.31 -7.74
CA ALA A 94 8.56 10.03 -8.72
C ALA A 94 8.72 9.49 -10.15
N GLU A 95 9.90 8.97 -10.52
CA GLU A 95 10.17 8.30 -11.80
C GLU A 95 9.61 6.87 -11.83
N ALA A 96 9.61 6.17 -10.70
CA ALA A 96 9.05 4.82 -10.56
C ALA A 96 7.51 4.79 -10.46
N HIS A 97 6.83 5.94 -10.50
CA HIS A 97 5.38 5.99 -10.39
C HIS A 97 4.70 5.22 -11.55
N PRO A 98 3.63 4.44 -11.29
CA PRO A 98 2.97 3.61 -12.31
C PRO A 98 2.53 4.38 -13.56
N SER A 99 2.15 5.65 -13.42
CA SER A 99 1.73 6.50 -14.56
C SER A 99 2.87 6.97 -15.47
N ARG A 100 4.13 6.68 -15.14
CA ARG A 100 5.33 7.09 -15.90
C ARG A 100 6.09 5.92 -16.49
N GLN A 101 5.55 4.70 -16.35
CA GLN A 101 6.18 3.52 -16.91
C GLN A 101 5.88 3.42 -18.43
N PRO A 102 6.83 2.93 -19.25
CA PRO A 102 6.67 2.88 -20.71
C PRO A 102 5.51 1.99 -21.17
N ASP A 103 5.02 1.11 -20.31
CA ASP A 103 3.89 0.20 -20.49
C ASP A 103 2.57 0.73 -19.91
N ALA A 104 2.53 1.99 -19.45
CA ALA A 104 1.31 2.63 -18.95
C ALA A 104 0.31 3.04 -20.06
N MET A 105 0.40 2.47 -21.27
CA MET A 105 -0.53 2.64 -22.40
C MET A 105 -1.31 1.38 -22.69
#